data_AF-A0A2S6Z737-F1
#
_entry.id   AF-A0A2S6Z737-F1
#
_cell.length_a   1.000
_cell.length_b   1.000
_cell.length_c   1.000
_cell.angle_alpha   90.00
_cell.angle_beta   90.00
_cell.angle_gamma   90.00
#
_symmetry.space_group_name_H-M   'P 1'
#
loop_
_entity.id
_entity.type
_entity.pdbx_description
1 polymer ?
#
loop_
_entity_poly.entity_id
_entity_poly.type
_entity_poly.pdbx_seq_one_letter_code
_entity_poly.pdbx_strand_id
1 'polypeptide(L)'
;MGWTDELREVVEEAKRLWCRFGREWLFESHPRGPSPRRGVGPYTTSGVRALWRVTREKAGLRDVRLHDFRAKAGSDATSESEAQDLLTHSNPAVTRRHYRRKPKTVQQSDSGQAPE
;
A
#
# COMPACT_ATOMS: atom_id res chain seq x y z
N MET A 1 -15.45 -3.94 5.05
CA MET A 1 -14.24 -3.74 5.86
C MET A 1 -14.23 -2.33 6.40
N GLY A 2 -14.04 -2.15 7.72
CA GLY A 2 -13.87 -0.84 8.34
C GLY A 2 -12.40 -0.45 8.44
N TRP A 3 -12.10 0.80 8.80
CA TRP A 3 -10.73 1.24 9.08
C TRP A 3 -10.22 0.54 10.35
N THR A 4 -8.93 0.20 10.37
CA THR A 4 -8.26 -0.25 11.61
C THR A 4 -7.98 0.96 12.50
N ASP A 5 -7.72 0.72 13.78
CA ASP A 5 -7.42 1.80 14.73
C ASP A 5 -6.09 2.47 14.40
N GLU A 6 -5.08 1.71 13.98
CA GLU A 6 -3.78 2.26 13.57
C GLU A 6 -3.93 3.13 12.31
N LEU A 7 -4.77 2.74 11.36
CA LEU A 7 -5.04 3.56 10.18
C LEU A 7 -5.76 4.85 10.56
N ARG A 8 -6.73 4.79 11.49
CA ARG A 8 -7.41 5.98 12.01
C ARG A 8 -6.41 6.93 12.67
N GLU A 9 -5.56 6.42 13.55
CA GLU A 9 -4.55 7.21 14.25
C GLU A 9 -3.60 7.93 13.29
N VAL A 10 -3.10 7.23 12.27
CA VAL A 10 -2.23 7.84 11.26
C VAL A 10 -2.96 8.92 10.46
N VAL A 11 -4.24 8.70 10.12
CA VAL A 11 -5.05 9.70 9.40
C VAL A 11 -5.33 10.92 10.27
N GLU A 12 -5.67 10.74 11.54
CA GLU A 12 -5.89 11.85 12.47
C GLU A 12 -4.59 12.63 12.72
N GLU A 13 -3.45 11.96 12.83
CA GLU A 13 -2.16 12.62 12.94
C GLU A 13 -1.83 13.43 11.67
N ALA A 14 -2.08 12.87 10.48
CA ALA A 14 -1.91 13.59 9.22
C ALA A 14 -2.83 14.83 9.16
N LYS A 15 -4.08 14.70 9.61
CA LYS A 15 -5.02 15.83 9.71
C LYS A 15 -4.49 16.92 10.65
N ARG A 16 -3.89 16.54 11.78
CA ARG A 16 -3.29 17.45 12.78
C ARG A 16 -2.03 18.16 12.26
N LEU A 17 -1.13 17.43 11.60
CA LEU A 17 0.11 18.00 11.05
C LEU A 17 -0.15 18.98 9.91
N TRP A 18 -1.22 18.76 9.13
CA TRP A 18 -1.59 19.62 8.02
C TRP A 18 -2.69 20.63 8.31
N CYS A 19 -2.64 21.30 9.47
CA CYS A 19 -3.56 22.38 9.84
C CYS A 19 -3.46 23.64 8.96
N ARG A 20 -3.94 23.56 7.71
CA ARG A 20 -4.16 24.70 6.81
C ARG A 20 -5.64 24.86 6.47
N PHE A 21 -6.02 26.12 6.24
CA PHE A 21 -7.39 26.54 5.96
C PHE A 21 -7.84 26.11 4.54
N GLY A 22 -9.08 25.63 4.40
CA GLY A 22 -9.74 25.40 3.10
C GLY A 22 -9.49 24.04 2.45
N ARG A 23 -9.50 22.93 3.21
CA ARG A 23 -9.09 21.61 2.71
C ARG A 23 -10.15 20.93 1.86
N GLU A 24 -9.86 20.75 0.57
CA GLU A 24 -10.55 19.82 -0.32
C GLU A 24 -9.86 18.44 -0.33
N TRP A 25 -8.56 18.36 0.00
CA TRP A 25 -7.73 17.17 -0.15
C TRP A 25 -7.06 16.75 1.18
N LEU A 26 -6.96 15.44 1.43
CA LEU A 26 -6.25 14.91 2.61
C LEU A 26 -4.72 15.16 2.55
N PHE A 27 -4.15 15.06 1.34
CA PHE A 27 -2.73 15.25 1.06
C PHE A 27 -2.56 16.39 0.05
N GLU A 28 -2.06 17.55 0.50
CA GLU A 28 -1.88 18.74 -0.33
C GLU A 28 -0.43 19.20 -0.42
N SER A 29 -0.05 19.71 -1.59
CA SER A 29 1.24 20.34 -1.82
C SER A 29 1.35 21.65 -1.04
N HIS A 30 2.53 21.92 -0.48
CA HIS A 30 2.76 23.14 0.31
C HIS A 30 2.52 24.40 -0.56
N PRO A 31 1.73 25.41 -0.14
CA PRO A 31 1.54 26.68 -0.83
C PRO A 31 2.83 27.40 -1.28
N ARG A 32 3.88 27.36 -0.45
CA ARG A 32 5.23 27.86 -0.79
C ARG A 32 6.16 26.79 -1.39
N GLY A 33 5.60 25.72 -1.94
CA GLY A 33 6.39 24.66 -2.56
C GLY A 33 7.24 25.21 -3.71
N PRO A 34 8.30 24.51 -4.13
CA PRO A 34 9.29 25.02 -5.08
C PRO A 34 8.75 25.25 -6.50
N SER A 35 7.48 24.94 -6.76
CA SER A 35 6.84 25.11 -8.06
C SER A 35 5.97 26.38 -8.07
N PRO A 36 6.49 27.53 -8.55
CA PRO A 36 5.71 28.77 -8.66
C PRO A 36 4.52 28.66 -9.64
N ARG A 37 4.46 27.61 -10.47
CA ARG A 37 3.39 27.38 -11.46
C ARG A 37 2.19 26.58 -10.91
N ARG A 38 2.35 25.93 -9.76
CA ARG A 38 1.40 24.94 -9.26
C ARG A 38 1.18 25.30 -7.79
N GLY A 39 0.16 26.13 -7.54
CA GLY A 39 -0.20 26.56 -6.19
C GLY A 39 -0.63 25.39 -5.30
N VAL A 40 -1.38 25.70 -4.24
CA VAL A 40 -1.97 24.68 -3.37
C VAL A 40 -2.82 23.70 -4.20
N GLY A 41 -2.66 22.41 -3.97
CA GLY A 41 -3.41 21.38 -4.68
C GLY A 41 -2.96 19.97 -4.33
N PRO A 42 -3.66 18.93 -4.83
CA PRO A 42 -3.37 17.55 -4.48
C PRO A 42 -1.96 17.16 -4.90
N TYR A 43 -1.35 16.23 -4.15
CA TYR A 43 -0.08 15.66 -4.53
C TYR A 43 -0.10 15.10 -5.96
N THR A 44 0.96 15.41 -6.71
CA THR A 44 1.21 14.72 -7.98
C THR A 44 1.78 13.33 -7.72
N THR A 45 1.62 12.44 -8.69
CA THR A 45 2.34 11.17 -8.72
C THR A 45 3.86 11.36 -8.58
N SER A 46 4.44 12.40 -9.19
CA SER A 46 5.87 12.73 -9.06
C SER A 46 6.24 13.19 -7.65
N GLY A 47 5.39 13.98 -6.99
CA GLY A 47 5.57 14.44 -5.62
C GLY A 47 5.50 13.29 -4.62
N VAL A 48 4.52 12.38 -4.76
CA VAL A 48 4.44 11.17 -3.94
C VAL A 48 5.69 10.30 -4.13
N ARG A 49 6.19 10.14 -5.36
CA ARG A 49 7.43 9.39 -5.63
C ARG A 49 8.66 10.03 -4.99
N ALA A 50 8.75 11.37 -5.02
CA ALA A 50 9.84 12.10 -4.37
C ALA A 50 9.80 11.93 -2.85
N LEU A 51 8.62 12.06 -2.23
CA LEU A 51 8.43 11.79 -0.80
C LEU A 51 8.79 10.35 -0.46
N TRP A 52 8.34 9.38 -1.27
CA TRP A 52 8.67 7.97 -1.08
C TRP A 52 10.17 7.70 -1.12
N ARG A 53 10.92 8.37 -2.01
CA ARG A 53 12.38 8.25 -2.04
C ARG A 53 13.00 8.64 -0.70
N VAL A 54 12.60 9.80 -0.15
CA VAL A 54 13.11 10.29 1.14
C VAL A 54 12.68 9.37 2.29
N THR A 55 11.42 8.94 2.31
CA THR A 55 10.90 8.05 3.37
C THR A 55 11.63 6.71 3.40
N ARG A 56 11.88 6.10 2.23
CA ARG A 56 12.64 4.84 2.15
C ARG A 56 14.06 4.98 2.65
N GLU A 57 14.74 6.04 2.25
CA GLU A 57 16.11 6.32 2.68
C GLU A 57 16.18 6.46 4.20
N LYS A 58 15.26 7.24 4.80
CA LYS A 58 15.15 7.37 6.26
C LYS A 58 14.83 6.05 6.96
N ALA A 59 14.04 5.19 6.34
CA ALA A 59 13.68 3.89 6.88
C ALA A 59 14.75 2.79 6.62
N GLY A 60 15.85 3.11 5.93
CA GLY A 60 16.88 2.13 5.56
C GLY A 60 16.40 1.06 4.56
N LEU A 61 15.30 1.31 3.84
CA LEU A 61 14.68 0.34 2.95
C LEU A 61 15.32 0.39 1.55
N ARG A 62 15.90 -0.73 1.13
CA ARG A 62 16.41 -0.94 -0.24
C ARG A 62 15.36 -1.68 -1.08
N ASP A 63 15.27 -1.34 -2.37
CA ASP A 63 14.45 -2.04 -3.38
C ASP A 63 12.94 -2.16 -3.15
N VAL A 64 12.37 -1.40 -2.21
CA VAL A 64 10.90 -1.34 -2.02
C VAL A 64 10.30 -0.27 -2.95
N ARG A 65 9.25 -0.59 -3.70
CA ARG A 65 8.50 0.36 -4.54
C ARG A 65 7.12 0.61 -3.96
N LEU A 66 6.48 1.73 -4.31
CA LEU A 66 5.14 2.07 -3.80
C LEU A 66 4.10 0.98 -4.08
N HIS A 67 4.12 0.37 -5.27
CA HIS A 67 3.17 -0.70 -5.60
C HIS A 67 3.45 -2.01 -4.86
N ASP A 68 4.60 -2.15 -4.19
CA ASP A 68 4.87 -3.34 -3.37
C ASP A 68 4.04 -3.33 -2.09
N PHE A 69 3.55 -2.17 -1.60
CA PHE A 69 2.53 -2.14 -0.54
C PHE A 69 1.24 -2.82 -0.96
N ARG A 70 0.79 -2.55 -2.19
CA ARG A 70 -0.40 -3.18 -2.77
C ARG A 70 -0.18 -4.69 -2.94
N ALA A 71 1.01 -5.09 -3.39
CA ALA A 71 1.41 -6.51 -3.47
C ALA A 71 1.42 -7.20 -2.11
N LYS A 72 1.93 -6.53 -1.07
CA LYS A 72 1.94 -7.02 0.31
C LYS A 72 0.53 -7.21 0.85
N ALA A 73 -0.31 -6.17 0.76
CA ALA A 73 -1.70 -6.23 1.22
C ALA A 73 -2.48 -7.38 0.56
N GLY A 74 -2.37 -7.54 -0.76
CA GLY A 74 -3.00 -8.66 -1.45
C GLY A 74 -2.43 -10.04 -1.07
N SER A 75 -1.15 -10.10 -0.69
CA SER A 75 -0.50 -11.36 -0.29
C SER A 75 -0.82 -11.76 1.14
N ASP A 76 -1.14 -10.78 2.00
CA ASP A 76 -1.52 -11.01 3.40
C ASP A 76 -2.97 -11.44 3.56
N ALA A 77 -3.83 -11.12 2.58
CA ALA A 77 -5.22 -11.58 2.58
C ALA A 77 -5.30 -13.11 2.68
N THR A 78 -6.34 -13.61 3.35
CA THR A 78 -6.46 -15.03 3.66
C THR A 78 -6.79 -15.84 2.40
N SER A 79 -7.62 -15.28 1.52
CA SER A 79 -8.09 -15.94 0.30
C SER A 79 -7.84 -15.11 -0.98
N GLU A 80 -7.94 -15.75 -2.15
CA GLU A 80 -7.86 -15.05 -3.44
C GLU A 80 -9.06 -14.11 -3.66
N SER A 81 -10.26 -14.50 -3.22
CA SER A 81 -11.46 -13.65 -3.28
C SER A 81 -11.28 -12.40 -2.44
N GLU A 82 -10.84 -12.56 -1.19
CA GLU A 82 -10.60 -11.41 -0.29
C GLU A 82 -9.54 -10.46 -0.85
N ALA A 83 -8.46 -11.01 -1.42
CA ALA A 83 -7.45 -10.22 -2.10
C ALA A 83 -8.01 -9.50 -3.34
N GLN A 84 -8.89 -10.14 -4.11
CA GLN A 84 -9.54 -9.55 -5.27
C GLN A 84 -10.45 -8.39 -4.88
N ASP A 85 -11.26 -8.58 -3.84
CA ASP A 85 -12.19 -7.57 -3.32
C ASP A 85 -11.45 -6.38 -2.73
N LEU A 86 -10.44 -6.65 -1.89
CA LEU A 86 -9.57 -5.62 -1.28
C LEU A 86 -8.87 -4.76 -2.34
N LEU A 87 -8.46 -5.38 -3.45
CA LEU A 87 -7.76 -4.70 -4.53
C LEU A 87 -8.71 -4.19 -5.61
N THR A 88 -10.00 -4.52 -5.56
CA THR A 88 -10.98 -4.13 -6.58
C THR A 88 -10.57 -4.56 -8.00
N HIS A 89 -10.02 -5.76 -8.15
CA HIS A 89 -9.72 -6.29 -9.48
C HIS A 89 -10.96 -6.98 -10.08
N SER A 90 -11.32 -6.61 -11.30
CA SER A 90 -12.39 -7.28 -12.04
C SER A 90 -12.01 -8.69 -12.49
N ASN A 91 -10.71 -8.96 -12.67
CA ASN A 91 -10.20 -10.27 -13.09
C ASN A 91 -9.31 -10.89 -12.00
N PRO A 92 -9.67 -12.08 -11.45
CA PRO A 92 -8.89 -12.76 -10.42
C PRO A 92 -7.48 -13.16 -10.88
N ALA A 93 -7.25 -13.36 -12.19
CA ALA A 93 -5.94 -13.69 -12.74
C ALA A 93 -4.90 -12.60 -12.46
N VAL A 94 -5.31 -11.32 -12.42
CA VAL A 94 -4.43 -10.20 -12.08
C VAL A 94 -3.97 -10.29 -10.62
N THR A 95 -4.90 -10.58 -9.70
CA THR A 95 -4.63 -10.80 -8.28
C THR A 95 -3.67 -11.96 -8.09
N ARG A 96 -3.97 -13.12 -8.69
CA ARG A 96 -3.14 -14.33 -8.58
C ARG A 96 -1.71 -14.11 -9.06
N ARG A 97 -1.55 -13.47 -10.23
CA ARG A 97 -0.23 -13.26 -10.85
C ARG A 97 0.64 -12.27 -10.08
N HIS A 98 0.07 -11.17 -9.61
CA HIS A 98 0.87 -10.03 -9.13
C HIS A 98 0.81 -9.79 -7.63
N TYR A 99 -0.21 -10.32 -6.95
CA TYR A 99 -0.57 -9.98 -5.58
C TYR A 99 -0.68 -11.19 -4.64
N ARG A 100 -0.33 -12.41 -5.09
CA ARG A 100 -0.20 -13.60 -4.23
C ARG A 100 1.25 -14.10 -4.21
N ARG A 101 2.18 -13.24 -3.75
CA ARG A 101 3.63 -13.49 -3.81
C ARG A 101 4.17 -14.29 -2.62
N LYS A 102 3.39 -14.41 -1.54
CA LYS A 102 3.83 -15.12 -0.33
C LYS A 102 3.99 -16.61 -0.64
N PRO A 103 5.18 -17.21 -0.39
CA PRO A 103 5.36 -18.64 -0.58
C PRO A 103 4.42 -19.39 0.37
N LYS A 104 3.80 -20.45 -0.15
CA LYS A 104 2.96 -21.35 0.66
C LYS A 104 3.84 -22.48 1.18
N THR A 105 3.86 -22.67 2.49
CA THR A 105 4.45 -23.86 3.09
C THR A 105 3.60 -25.06 2.68
N VAL A 106 4.19 -25.98 1.93
CA VAL A 106 3.55 -27.26 1.59
C VAL A 106 3.85 -28.22 2.73
N GLN A 107 2.82 -28.61 3.49
CA GLN A 107 2.91 -29.75 4.40
C GLN A 107 2.91 -30.99 3.53
N GLN A 108 4.03 -31.70 3.44
CA GLN A 108 4.06 -33.01 2.80
C GLN A 108 3.32 -33.98 3.73
N SER A 109 2.14 -34.43 3.31
CA SER A 109 1.49 -35.58 3.94
C SER A 109 2.32 -36.80 3.58
N ASP A 110 3.02 -37.34 4.57
CA ASP A 110 3.77 -38.58 4.47
C ASP A 110 2.77 -39.72 4.21
N SER A 111 2.51 -40.01 2.94
CA SER A 111 1.79 -41.20 2.52
C SER A 111 2.77 -42.37 2.64
N GLY A 112 3.03 -42.78 3.87
CA GLY A 112 3.70 -44.03 4.21
C GLY A 112 2.82 -45.20 3.79
N GLN A 113 2.87 -45.55 2.51
CA GLN A 113 2.38 -46.81 2.00
C GLN A 113 3.60 -47.60 1.51
N ALA A 114 4.02 -48.58 2.29
CA ALA A 114 4.92 -49.62 1.84
C ALA A 114 4.14 -50.96 1.77
N PRO A 115 4.33 -51.77 0.72
CA PRO A 115 3.53 -52.94 0.42
C PRO A 115 4.12 -54.25 0.98
N GLU A 116 3.24 -55.25 1.04
CA GLU A 116 3.40 -56.70 1.32
C GLU A 116 3.73 -57.15 2.75
#